data_AF-A0A955M9X6-F1
#
_entry.id   AF-A0A955M9X6-F1
#
_cell.length_a   1.000
_cell.length_b   1.000
_cell.length_c   1.000
_cell.angle_alpha   90.00
_cell.angle_beta   90.00
_cell.angle_gamma   90.00
#
_symmetry.space_group_name_H-M   'P 1'
#
loop_
_entity.id
_entity.type
_entity.pdbx_description
1 polymer ?
#
loop_
_entity_poly.entity_id
_entity_poly.type
_entity_poly.pdbx_seq_one_letter_code
_entity_poly.pdbx_strand_id
1 'polypeptide(L)'
;MLIRFSHGTDDTLGLLYDVSVKPVFLAFTLEDEFRAIKEPGNTRIPEGRYRLKLRRYGEHHQQYREKFGSLHQGMIEIEGVPGFT
;
A
#
# COMPACT_ATOMS: atom_id res chain seq x y z
N MET A 1 -11.10 1.20 3.54
CA MET A 1 -11.17 2.54 2.89
C MET A 1 -10.18 3.45 3.56
N LEU A 2 -9.37 4.17 2.80
CA LEU A 2 -8.43 5.16 3.29
C LEU A 2 -8.97 6.56 3.00
N ILE A 3 -9.03 7.42 4.01
CA ILE A 3 -9.38 8.84 3.87
C ILE A 3 -8.16 9.66 4.24
N ARG A 4 -7.60 10.40 3.29
CA ARG A 4 -6.52 11.36 3.53
C ARG A 4 -7.14 12.66 4.04
N PHE A 5 -6.62 13.19 5.15
CA PHE A 5 -7.17 14.40 5.78
C PHE A 5 -6.14 15.51 5.98
N SER A 6 -4.85 15.21 5.91
CA SER A 6 -3.77 16.20 5.94
C SER A 6 -2.82 15.98 4.78
N HIS A 7 -2.34 17.09 4.19
CA HIS A 7 -1.42 17.12 3.06
C HIS A 7 -0.27 18.06 3.39
N GLY A 8 0.76 17.52 4.05
CA GLY A 8 2.00 18.23 4.37
C GLY A 8 2.92 18.35 3.17
N THR A 9 4.07 18.99 3.39
CA THR A 9 5.13 19.12 2.38
C THR A 9 5.84 17.80 2.12
N ASP A 10 5.96 16.97 3.15
CA ASP A 10 6.76 15.74 3.13
C ASP A 10 5.94 14.52 3.58
N ASP A 11 4.64 14.71 3.84
CA ASP A 11 3.78 13.66 4.37
C ASP A 11 2.30 13.84 4.01
N THR A 12 1.58 12.73 4.09
CA THR A 12 0.12 12.69 4.05
C THR A 12 -0.38 11.89 5.26
N LEU A 13 -1.25 12.51 6.06
CA LEU A 13 -1.95 11.79 7.12
C LEU A 13 -3.32 11.29 6.63
N GLY A 14 -3.64 10.07 7.04
CA GLY A 14 -4.91 9.45 6.69
C GLY A 14 -5.53 8.63 7.83
N LEU A 15 -6.79 8.25 7.60
CA LEU A 15 -7.60 7.40 8.45
C LEU A 15 -7.95 6.15 7.66
N LEU A 16 -7.57 4.99 8.18
CA LEU A 16 -7.90 3.70 7.61
C LEU A 16 -9.13 3.11 8.30
N TYR A 17 -10.10 2.68 7.49
CA TYR A 17 -11.32 2.03 7.94
C TYR A 17 -11.48 0.65 7.31
N ASP A 18 -11.95 -0.32 8.09
CA ASP A 18 -12.65 -1.48 7.53
C ASP A 18 -14.06 -1.05 7.12
N VAL A 19 -14.48 -1.44 5.92
CA VAL A 19 -15.79 -1.13 5.34
C VAL A 19 -16.50 -2.38 4.80
N SER A 20 -16.04 -3.57 5.21
CA SER A 20 -16.59 -4.86 4.78
C SER A 20 -18.05 -5.07 5.18
N VAL A 21 -18.45 -4.55 6.36
CA VAL A 21 -19.82 -4.62 6.86
C VAL A 21 -20.30 -3.24 7.30
N LYS A 22 -19.58 -2.61 8.22
CA LYS A 22 -19.81 -1.23 8.67
C LYS A 22 -18.46 -0.50 8.80
N PRO A 23 -18.42 0.82 8.66
CA PRO A 23 -17.19 1.58 8.87
C PRO A 23 -16.65 1.39 10.28
N VAL A 24 -15.47 0.78 10.42
CA VAL A 24 -14.74 0.63 11.68
C VAL A 24 -13.36 1.24 11.49
N PHE A 25 -13.02 2.23 12.32
CA PHE A 25 -11.68 2.80 12.34
C PHE A 25 -10.65 1.74 12.71
N LEU A 26 -9.58 1.65 11.93
CA LEU A 26 -8.48 0.71 12.15
C LEU A 26 -7.25 1.41 12.70
N ALA A 27 -6.77 2.43 11.99
CA ALA A 27 -5.53 3.11 12.32
C ALA A 27 -5.40 4.46 11.60
N PHE A 28 -4.48 5.29 12.10
CA PHE A 28 -3.91 6.38 11.33
C PHE A 28 -2.89 5.85 10.32
N THR A 29 -2.75 6.52 9.20
CA THR A 29 -1.74 6.22 8.18
C THR A 29 -0.83 7.41 7.96
N LEU A 30 0.44 7.12 7.65
CA LEU A 30 1.44 8.07 7.21
C LEU A 30 1.91 7.58 5.83
N GLU A 31 1.64 8.37 4.80
CA GLU A 31 2.16 8.15 3.44
C GLU A 31 3.08 9.32 3.07
N ASP A 32 3.86 9.16 2.01
CA ASP A 32 4.58 10.28 1.40
C ASP A 32 3.59 11.38 0.93
N GLU A 33 4.11 12.55 0.63
CA GLU A 33 3.36 13.65 0.04
C GLU A 33 2.81 13.34 -1.37
N PHE A 34 1.97 14.24 -1.86
CA PHE A 34 1.53 14.21 -3.25
C PHE A 34 2.58 14.83 -4.16
N ARG A 35 2.98 14.09 -5.20
CA ARG A 35 3.73 14.64 -6.34
C ARG A 35 3.03 14.28 -7.64
N ALA A 36 2.98 15.24 -8.57
CA ALA A 36 2.44 15.01 -9.91
C ALA A 36 3.34 14.08 -10.75
N ILE A 37 4.64 14.07 -10.45
CA ILE A 37 5.64 13.19 -11.06
C ILE A 37 6.20 12.29 -9.95
N LYS A 38 6.21 10.98 -10.17
CA LYS A 38 6.72 10.00 -9.22
C LYS A 38 8.20 10.25 -8.93
N GLU A 39 8.51 10.47 -7.66
CA GLU A 39 9.86 10.38 -7.12
C GLU A 39 9.99 9.12 -6.25
N PRO A 40 10.97 8.24 -6.51
CA PRO A 40 11.16 7.04 -5.72
C PRO A 40 11.30 7.34 -4.22
N GLY A 41 10.36 6.83 -3.42
CA GLY A 41 10.37 6.98 -1.96
C GLY A 41 9.84 8.31 -1.42
N ASN A 42 9.29 9.18 -2.28
CA ASN A 42 8.71 10.48 -1.87
C ASN A 42 7.39 10.74 -2.61
N THR A 43 6.64 9.70 -2.96
CA THR A 43 5.39 9.90 -3.72
C THR A 43 4.38 8.83 -3.40
N ARG A 44 3.27 9.26 -2.78
CA ARG A 44 2.11 8.39 -2.58
C ARG A 44 1.45 8.01 -3.91
N ILE A 45 0.83 6.83 -3.93
CA ILE A 45 0.07 6.40 -5.10
C ILE A 45 -1.23 7.22 -5.28
N PRO A 46 -1.77 7.34 -6.52
CA PRO A 46 -3.02 8.04 -6.77
C PRO A 46 -4.19 7.44 -5.99
N GLU A 47 -5.22 8.25 -5.71
CA GLU A 47 -6.46 7.72 -5.16
C GLU A 47 -7.15 6.77 -6.16
N GLY A 48 -7.73 5.69 -5.66
CA GLY A 48 -8.35 4.70 -6.52
C GLY A 48 -8.68 3.40 -5.81
N ARG A 49 -9.28 2.49 -6.57
CA ARG A 49 -9.51 1.10 -6.16
C ARG A 49 -8.52 0.21 -6.89
N TYR A 50 -7.67 -0.44 -6.13
CA TYR A 50 -6.64 -1.31 -6.66
C TYR A 50 -6.92 -2.76 -6.31
N ARG A 51 -6.59 -3.65 -7.24
CA ARG A 51 -6.61 -5.08 -6.97
C ARG A 51 -5.36 -5.46 -6.19
N LEU A 52 -5.54 -6.24 -5.14
CA LEU A 52 -4.43 -6.91 -4.46
C LEU A 52 -4.23 -8.30 -5.06
N LYS A 53 -2.97 -8.69 -5.24
CA LYS A 53 -2.59 -10.07 -5.54
C LYS A 53 -1.46 -10.55 -4.64
N LEU A 54 -1.20 -11.85 -4.69
CA LEU A 54 -0.01 -12.45 -4.11
C LEU A 54 1.08 -12.57 -5.18
N ARG A 55 2.12 -11.75 -5.08
CA ARG A 55 3.33 -11.91 -5.90
C ARG A 55 4.19 -13.04 -5.35
N ARG A 56 4.76 -13.84 -6.26
CA ARG A 56 5.62 -15.02 -5.95
C ARG A 56 7.03 -14.90 -6.55
N TYR A 57 7.54 -13.67 -6.60
CA TYR A 57 8.88 -13.34 -7.10
C TYR A 57 9.54 -12.27 -6.23
N GLY A 58 10.83 -12.03 -6.46
CA GLY A 58 11.65 -11.06 -5.74
C GLY A 58 12.25 -11.60 -4.45
N GLU A 59 13.25 -10.88 -3.93
CA GLU A 59 14.08 -11.32 -2.80
C GLU A 59 13.25 -11.64 -1.55
N HIS A 60 12.35 -10.74 -1.14
CA HIS A 60 11.49 -10.97 0.03
C HIS A 60 10.59 -12.20 -0.12
N HIS A 61 10.15 -12.54 -1.34
CA HIS A 61 9.37 -13.77 -1.52
C HIS A 61 10.23 -15.00 -1.23
N GLN A 62 11.49 -15.01 -1.69
CA GLN A 62 12.43 -16.12 -1.46
C GLN A 62 12.79 -16.23 0.02
N GLN A 63 13.17 -15.12 0.65
CA GLN A 63 13.51 -15.06 2.08
C GLN A 63 12.35 -15.59 2.95
N TYR A 64 11.11 -15.18 2.67
CA TYR A 64 9.95 -15.62 3.45
C TYR A 64 9.57 -17.07 3.14
N ARG A 65 9.79 -17.54 1.91
CA ARG A 65 9.62 -18.96 1.55
C ARG A 65 10.59 -19.84 2.34
N GLU A 66 11.84 -19.42 2.46
CA GLU A 66 12.85 -20.14 3.24
C GLU A 66 12.51 -20.15 4.74
N LYS A 67 12.09 -19.00 5.27
CA LYS A 67 11.78 -18.85 6.69
C LYS A 67 10.50 -19.57 7.13
N PHE A 68 9.46 -19.57 6.30
CA PHE A 68 8.12 -20.03 6.69
C PHE A 68 7.60 -21.22 5.87
N GLY A 69 8.35 -21.70 4.88
CA GLY A 69 8.01 -22.89 4.10
C GLY A 69 6.63 -22.79 3.45
N SER A 70 5.79 -23.81 3.68
CA SER A 70 4.43 -23.90 3.14
C SER A 70 3.44 -22.87 3.69
N LEU A 71 3.76 -22.21 4.81
CA LEU A 71 2.93 -21.12 5.35
C LEU A 71 3.03 -19.86 4.49
N HIS A 72 4.14 -19.69 3.75
CA HIS A 72 4.31 -18.54 2.87
C HIS A 72 3.64 -18.76 1.51
N GLN A 73 2.63 -17.95 1.20
CA GLN A 73 1.85 -18.08 -0.04
C GLN A 73 2.20 -17.03 -1.11
N GLY A 74 3.01 -16.02 -0.75
CA GLY A 74 3.36 -14.87 -1.57
C GLY A 74 3.38 -13.58 -0.76
N MET A 75 3.76 -12.48 -1.40
CA MET A 75 3.72 -11.14 -0.81
C MET A 75 2.52 -10.37 -1.38
N ILE A 76 1.86 -9.55 -0.59
CA ILE A 76 0.81 -8.66 -1.11
C ILE A 76 1.44 -7.66 -2.08
N GLU A 77 0.81 -7.49 -3.23
CA GLU A 77 1.16 -6.50 -4.25
C GLU A 77 -0.10 -5.78 -4.72
N ILE A 78 0.02 -4.46 -4.90
CA ILE A 78 -1.00 -3.60 -5.47
C ILE A 78 -0.81 -3.60 -6.99
N GLU A 79 -1.83 -4.02 -7.75
CA GLU A 79 -1.75 -4.07 -9.21
C GLU A 79 -2.25 -2.80 -9.89
N GLY A 80 -1.62 -2.46 -11.02
CA GLY A 80 -2.13 -1.46 -11.95
C GLY A 80 -2.07 -0.03 -11.43
N VAL A 81 -1.05 0.31 -10.64
CA VAL A 81 -0.86 1.67 -10.13
C VAL A 81 -0.43 2.61 -11.27
N PRO A 82 -1.25 3.61 -11.67
CA PRO A 82 -0.91 4.52 -12.76
C PRO A 82 0.34 5.34 -12.45
N GLY A 83 1.28 5.42 -13.40
CA GLY A 83 2.52 6.20 -13.24
C GLY A 83 3.60 5.51 -12.41
N PHE A 84 3.38 4.25 -12.00
CA PHE A 84 4.35 3.43 -11.25
C PHE A 84 4.71 2.19 -12.07
N THR A 85 5.87 2.26 -12.73
CA THR A 85 6.57 1.11 -13.33
C THR A 85 7.82 0.77 -12.53
#